data_AF-M5BPE0-F1
#
_entry.id   AF-M5BPE0-F1
#
_cell.length_a   1.000
_cell.length_b   1.000
_cell.length_c   1.000
_cell.angle_alpha   90.00
_cell.angle_beta   90.00
_cell.angle_gamma   90.00
#
_symmetry.space_group_name_H-M   'P 1'
#
loop_
_entity.id
_entity.type
_entity.pdbx_description
1 polymer ?
#
loop_
_entity_poly.entity_id
_entity_poly.type
_entity_poly.pdbx_seq_one_letter_code
_entity_poly.pdbx_strand_id
1 'polypeptide(L)'
;MGSLGVAGYNPLNEPTDEEHTRVLDWYARAEKAIHAIDPDHILFWDGNTFAADLSHFGDPLPGSVYSIHDYSNYGFPQISEPYEGTPEQKAKLESTFKRKISYHEKHGGHIWNGEFGPVYASPSDGSDWEKINERRYHVLKDQLALYDQYQISWSIWLYKDIGFQGMVYTSPKSPYIKLFESFLSKKKRLAVDSWGADTTQVQSAFDPIEQLISKEVTHITQRYPPTWKVNKHVGRLVRNILISEELTPEYASHFEGLSLQDLDELAASFKFENCVQRLGLNKVLRDHAHL
;
A
#
# COMPACT_ATOMS: atom_id res chain seq x y z
N MET A 1 -3.56 10.92 31.81
CA MET A 1 -2.11 10.68 31.61
C MET A 1 -1.99 9.62 30.55
N GLY A 2 -1.54 10.02 29.37
CA GLY A 2 -1.38 9.15 28.22
C GLY A 2 -0.38 8.01 28.48
N SER A 3 -0.55 6.88 27.79
CA SER A 3 0.40 5.78 27.81
C SER A 3 1.71 6.19 27.14
N LEU A 4 2.82 6.20 27.87
CA LEU A 4 4.17 6.51 27.35
C LEU A 4 4.62 5.58 26.19
N GLY A 5 3.90 4.49 25.92
CA GLY A 5 4.19 3.56 24.83
C GLY A 5 3.49 3.86 23.50
N VAL A 6 2.61 4.85 23.43
CA VAL A 6 1.86 5.22 22.21
C VAL A 6 2.33 6.59 21.72
N ALA A 7 2.86 6.67 20.51
CA ALA A 7 3.35 7.93 19.95
C ALA A 7 2.21 8.85 19.46
N GLY A 8 1.06 8.27 19.11
CA GLY A 8 -0.12 8.98 18.66
C GLY A 8 -1.15 8.00 18.08
N TYR A 9 -2.26 8.54 17.59
CA TYR A 9 -3.37 7.76 17.02
C TYR A 9 -3.55 8.09 15.54
N ASN A 10 -3.72 7.09 14.69
CA ASN A 10 -4.18 7.24 13.30
C ASN A 10 -5.56 6.56 13.18
N PRO A 11 -6.68 7.28 13.42
CA PRO A 11 -7.98 6.65 13.61
C PRO A 11 -8.63 6.11 12.33
N LEU A 12 -8.17 6.55 11.15
CA LEU A 12 -8.74 6.16 9.86
C LEU A 12 -7.64 6.13 8.79
N ASN A 13 -7.36 4.93 8.30
CA ASN A 13 -6.41 4.69 7.21
C ASN A 13 -7.09 4.88 5.86
N GLU A 14 -6.45 5.61 4.95
CA GLU A 14 -6.81 5.72 3.53
C GLU A 14 -8.31 6.00 3.23
N PRO A 15 -8.91 7.08 3.76
CA PRO A 15 -10.28 7.43 3.40
C PRO A 15 -10.42 7.72 1.89
N THR A 16 -11.62 7.45 1.38
CA THR A 16 -12.00 7.65 -0.04
C THR A 16 -13.38 8.29 -0.14
N ASP A 17 -13.49 9.51 0.35
CA ASP A 17 -14.74 10.28 0.38
C ASP A 17 -14.91 11.10 -0.92
N GLU A 18 -15.77 10.65 -1.82
CA GLU A 18 -16.07 11.34 -3.09
C GLU A 18 -16.66 12.75 -2.91
N GLU A 19 -17.22 13.06 -1.74
CA GLU A 19 -17.79 14.38 -1.41
C GLU A 19 -16.76 15.32 -0.77
N HIS A 20 -15.56 14.82 -0.45
CA HIS A 20 -14.44 15.55 0.15
C HIS A 20 -14.75 16.32 1.47
N THR A 21 -15.91 16.10 2.08
CA THR A 21 -16.41 16.89 3.22
C THR A 21 -16.75 16.02 4.43
N ARG A 22 -17.26 14.81 4.21
CA ARG A 22 -17.68 13.89 5.27
C ARG A 22 -16.49 13.42 6.10
N VAL A 23 -15.34 13.20 5.45
CA VAL A 23 -14.08 12.85 6.14
C VAL A 23 -13.62 13.97 7.07
N LEU A 24 -13.76 15.24 6.65
CA LEU A 24 -13.37 16.39 7.46
C LEU A 24 -14.29 16.56 8.66
N ASP A 25 -15.60 16.43 8.46
CA ASP A 25 -16.60 16.45 9.54
C ASP A 25 -16.38 15.30 10.53
N TRP A 26 -15.97 14.14 10.03
CA TRP A 26 -15.62 13.00 10.87
C TRP A 26 -14.35 13.26 11.68
N TYR A 27 -13.27 13.76 11.07
CA TYR A 27 -12.03 14.14 11.77
C TYR A 27 -12.27 15.18 12.86
N ALA A 28 -13.04 16.23 12.59
CA ALA A 28 -13.36 17.26 13.58
C ALA A 28 -14.15 16.71 14.79
N ARG A 29 -14.96 15.66 14.61
CA ARG A 29 -15.65 14.99 15.72
C ARG A 29 -14.74 14.01 16.45
N ALA A 30 -13.93 13.25 15.71
CA ALA A 30 -12.99 12.28 16.27
C ALA A 30 -11.92 12.96 17.11
N GLU A 31 -11.34 14.06 16.62
CA GLU A 31 -10.38 14.89 17.35
C GLU A 31 -10.91 15.31 18.71
N LYS A 32 -12.07 15.99 18.75
CA LYS A 32 -12.71 16.43 19.99
C LYS A 32 -12.98 15.28 20.96
N ALA A 33 -13.47 14.16 20.43
CA ALA A 33 -13.80 13.00 21.26
C ALA A 33 -12.54 12.36 21.87
N ILE A 34 -11.45 12.27 21.11
CA ILE A 34 -10.19 11.70 21.58
C ILE A 34 -9.49 12.65 22.56
N HIS A 35 -9.31 13.92 22.20
CA HIS A 35 -8.63 14.90 23.06
C HIS A 35 -9.40 15.25 24.33
N ALA A 36 -10.72 15.04 24.38
CA ALA A 36 -11.48 15.15 25.63
C ALA A 36 -11.04 14.12 26.69
N ILE A 37 -10.44 13.01 26.27
CA ILE A 37 -9.96 11.92 27.14
C ILE A 37 -8.43 11.95 27.24
N ASP A 38 -7.75 12.17 26.11
CA ASP A 38 -6.29 12.13 26.01
C ASP A 38 -5.76 13.33 25.20
N PRO A 39 -5.64 14.51 25.82
CA PRO A 39 -5.31 15.76 25.13
C PRO A 39 -3.84 15.88 24.70
N ASP A 40 -2.96 14.97 25.15
CA ASP A 40 -1.52 15.09 24.97
C ASP A 40 -0.97 14.28 23.78
N HIS A 41 -1.76 13.38 23.19
CA HIS A 41 -1.32 12.53 22.08
C HIS A 41 -1.54 13.19 20.72
N ILE A 42 -0.59 12.97 19.81
CA ILE A 42 -0.69 13.41 18.43
C ILE A 42 -1.78 12.61 17.70
N LEU A 43 -2.60 13.30 16.91
CA LEU A 43 -3.55 12.68 15.99
C LEU A 43 -3.03 12.77 14.55
N PHE A 44 -2.84 11.61 13.94
CA PHE A 44 -2.43 11.48 12.54
C PHE A 44 -3.65 11.29 11.65
N TRP A 45 -3.85 12.21 10.70
CA TRP A 45 -4.99 12.21 9.80
C TRP A 45 -4.56 11.96 8.37
N ASP A 46 -4.91 10.82 7.82
CA ASP A 46 -4.66 10.53 6.42
C ASP A 46 -5.43 11.51 5.53
N GLY A 47 -4.77 11.99 4.48
CA GLY A 47 -5.44 12.68 3.40
C GLY A 47 -6.55 11.82 2.77
N ASN A 48 -7.43 12.47 2.02
CA ASN A 48 -8.45 11.76 1.26
C ASN A 48 -7.83 11.02 0.06
N THR A 49 -8.63 10.19 -0.60
CA THR A 49 -8.22 9.43 -1.80
C THR A 49 -6.98 8.58 -1.54
N PHE A 50 -7.04 7.69 -0.53
CA PHE A 50 -5.91 6.85 -0.10
C PHE A 50 -4.69 7.68 0.32
N ALA A 51 -4.91 8.69 1.19
CA ALA A 51 -3.86 9.59 1.67
C ALA A 51 -3.08 10.34 0.57
N ALA A 52 -3.69 10.53 -0.61
CA ALA A 52 -3.05 11.16 -1.76
C ALA A 52 -3.55 12.58 -2.06
N ASP A 53 -4.59 13.04 -1.35
CA ASP A 53 -5.24 14.32 -1.59
C ASP A 53 -5.64 15.04 -0.29
N LEU A 54 -4.99 16.19 -0.06
CA LEU A 54 -5.28 17.12 1.04
C LEU A 54 -5.86 18.45 0.52
N SER A 55 -6.23 18.56 -0.76
CA SER A 55 -6.57 19.84 -1.40
C SER A 55 -7.84 20.52 -0.87
N HIS A 56 -8.74 19.74 -0.26
CA HIS A 56 -9.98 20.22 0.36
C HIS A 56 -9.87 20.47 1.87
N PHE A 57 -8.71 20.18 2.47
CA PHE A 57 -8.50 20.30 3.90
C PHE A 57 -8.32 21.78 4.28
N GLY A 58 -8.96 22.19 5.37
CA GLY A 58 -8.87 23.53 5.93
C GLY A 58 -7.71 23.70 6.90
N ASP A 59 -7.85 24.61 7.86
CA ASP A 59 -6.84 24.79 8.90
C ASP A 59 -6.62 23.50 9.71
N PRO A 60 -5.36 23.20 10.10
CA PRO A 60 -5.06 22.01 10.89
C PRO A 60 -5.86 21.97 12.20
N LEU A 61 -6.39 20.80 12.54
CA LEU A 61 -6.96 20.57 13.86
C LEU A 61 -5.87 20.64 14.95
N PRO A 62 -6.20 20.99 16.20
CA PRO A 62 -5.24 20.99 17.30
C PRO A 62 -4.54 19.63 17.45
N GLY A 63 -3.27 19.62 17.88
CA GLY A 63 -2.54 18.38 18.17
C GLY A 63 -2.38 17.42 16.99
N SER A 64 -2.51 17.90 15.74
CA SER A 64 -2.65 17.03 14.58
C SER A 64 -1.47 17.09 13.62
N VAL A 65 -1.20 15.96 12.97
CA VAL A 65 -0.30 15.80 11.82
C VAL A 65 -1.10 15.20 10.68
N TYR A 66 -1.06 15.82 9.49
CA TYR A 66 -1.73 15.26 8.32
C TYR A 66 -0.77 14.35 7.57
N SER A 67 -1.25 13.18 7.19
CA SER A 67 -0.44 12.07 6.69
C SER A 67 -0.70 11.82 5.22
N ILE A 68 0.37 11.44 4.53
CA ILE A 68 0.33 11.05 3.12
C ILE A 68 0.77 9.61 2.97
N HIS A 69 0.31 8.93 1.91
CA HIS A 69 0.91 7.69 1.43
C HIS A 69 1.60 7.94 0.09
N ASP A 70 2.85 7.51 -0.04
CA ASP A 70 3.71 7.82 -1.18
C ASP A 70 4.17 6.58 -1.95
N TYR A 71 3.20 5.83 -2.46
CA TYR A 71 3.49 4.75 -3.40
C TYR A 71 3.80 5.30 -4.80
N SER A 72 4.99 5.00 -5.29
CA SER A 72 5.41 5.26 -6.67
C SER A 72 4.97 4.11 -7.59
N ASN A 73 4.37 4.43 -8.74
CA ASN A 73 4.03 3.42 -9.74
C ASN A 73 5.24 2.59 -10.19
N TYR A 74 6.45 3.16 -10.18
CA TYR A 74 7.70 2.44 -10.48
C TYR A 74 7.99 1.29 -9.51
N GLY A 75 7.34 1.27 -8.34
CA GLY A 75 7.40 0.18 -7.37
C GLY A 75 6.45 -0.99 -7.65
N PHE A 76 5.63 -0.94 -8.72
CA PHE A 76 4.56 -1.92 -9.00
C PHE A 76 4.82 -2.71 -10.30
N PRO A 77 4.11 -3.83 -10.54
CA PRO A 77 4.26 -4.61 -11.77
C PRO A 77 3.74 -3.92 -13.04
N GLN A 78 2.66 -3.14 -12.94
CA GLN A 78 1.99 -2.53 -14.09
C GLN A 78 2.62 -1.18 -14.47
N ILE A 79 3.84 -1.22 -14.99
CA ILE A 79 4.55 -0.04 -15.50
C ILE A 79 4.77 -0.15 -17.01
N SER A 80 4.58 0.95 -17.72
CA SER A 80 4.86 1.03 -19.16
C SER A 80 6.36 1.12 -19.46
N GLU A 81 7.13 1.66 -18.52
CA GLU A 81 8.56 1.90 -18.66
C GLU A 81 9.28 1.54 -17.35
N PRO A 82 10.35 0.74 -17.38
CA PRO A 82 11.17 0.47 -16.21
C PRO A 82 11.80 1.73 -15.60
N TYR A 83 12.00 1.71 -14.29
CA TYR A 83 12.74 2.77 -13.62
C TYR A 83 14.24 2.59 -13.81
N GLU A 84 14.87 3.56 -14.47
CA GLU A 84 16.31 3.64 -14.72
C GLU A 84 16.94 4.83 -13.96
N GLY A 85 16.13 5.60 -13.21
CA GLY A 85 16.60 6.74 -12.42
C GLY A 85 17.04 7.93 -13.28
N THR A 86 16.46 8.08 -14.47
CA THR A 86 16.77 9.23 -15.34
C THR A 86 16.33 10.55 -14.68
N PRO A 87 16.89 11.70 -15.06
CA PRO A 87 16.47 12.99 -14.54
C PRO A 87 14.95 13.23 -14.64
N GLU A 88 14.33 12.79 -15.73
CA GLU A 88 12.89 12.91 -15.96
C GLU A 88 12.08 12.04 -14.99
N GLN A 89 12.52 10.79 -14.77
CA GLN A 89 11.86 9.88 -13.84
C GLN A 89 12.00 10.37 -12.39
N LYS A 90 13.17 10.88 -11.99
CA LYS A 90 13.39 11.49 -10.66
C LYS A 90 12.56 12.75 -10.48
N ALA A 91 12.50 13.63 -11.48
CA ALA A 91 11.64 14.81 -11.45
C ALA A 91 10.15 14.42 -11.36
N LYS A 92 9.75 13.29 -11.95
CA LYS A 92 8.39 12.75 -11.82
C LYS A 92 8.09 12.26 -10.41
N LEU A 93 9.03 11.58 -9.76
CA LEU A 93 8.91 11.20 -8.33
C LEU A 93 8.72 12.44 -7.47
N GLU A 94 9.62 13.41 -7.59
CA GLU A 94 9.60 14.64 -6.79
C GLU A 94 8.31 15.45 -7.01
N SER A 95 7.88 15.65 -8.26
CA SER A 95 6.64 16.39 -8.54
C SER A 95 5.40 15.71 -7.98
N THR A 96 5.35 14.38 -8.01
CA THR A 96 4.23 13.62 -7.44
C THR A 96 4.21 13.72 -5.91
N PHE A 97 5.40 13.66 -5.28
CA PHE A 97 5.58 13.86 -3.85
C PHE A 97 5.18 15.28 -3.43
N LYS A 98 5.71 16.32 -4.10
CA LYS A 98 5.37 17.73 -3.87
C LYS A 98 3.88 18.02 -3.92
N ARG A 99 3.18 17.43 -4.89
CA ARG A 99 1.71 17.55 -4.98
C ARG A 99 1.03 17.09 -3.68
N LYS A 100 1.47 15.95 -3.11
CA LYS A 100 0.89 15.39 -1.87
C LYS A 100 1.19 16.26 -0.65
N ILE A 101 2.38 16.85 -0.57
CA ILE A 101 2.78 17.70 0.57
C ILE A 101 2.43 19.19 0.42
N SER A 102 1.78 19.59 -0.67
CA SER A 102 1.42 21.00 -0.92
C SER A 102 0.58 21.62 0.19
N TYR A 103 -0.24 20.83 0.88
CA TYR A 103 -0.97 21.25 2.08
C TYR A 103 -0.01 21.67 3.20
N HIS A 104 1.01 20.86 3.48
CA HIS A 104 2.02 21.12 4.51
C HIS A 104 2.91 22.30 4.15
N GLU A 105 3.27 22.47 2.88
CA GLU A 105 4.01 23.65 2.42
C GLU A 105 3.21 24.95 2.65
N LYS A 106 1.88 24.87 2.51
CA LYS A 106 0.97 26.02 2.71
C LYS A 106 0.71 26.32 4.18
N HIS A 107 0.43 25.31 4.99
CA HIS A 107 -0.03 25.47 6.38
C HIS A 107 1.10 25.34 7.42
N GLY A 108 2.27 24.83 7.01
CA GLY A 108 3.32 24.40 7.93
C GLY A 108 2.95 23.11 8.69
N GLY A 109 3.88 22.61 9.49
CA GLY A 109 3.70 21.43 10.32
C GLY A 109 4.58 20.25 9.91
N HIS A 110 4.57 19.21 10.73
CA HIS A 110 5.30 17.97 10.45
C HIS A 110 4.59 17.15 9.38
N ILE A 111 5.37 16.41 8.60
CA ILE A 111 4.87 15.48 7.59
C ILE A 111 5.20 14.07 8.05
N TRP A 112 4.19 13.21 8.13
CA TRP A 112 4.37 11.78 8.27
C TRP A 112 3.88 11.07 7.00
N ASN A 113 4.78 10.37 6.33
CA ASN A 113 4.44 9.44 5.28
C ASN A 113 4.09 8.08 5.91
N GLY A 114 2.80 7.80 6.04
CA GLY A 114 2.29 6.61 6.73
C GLY A 114 2.63 5.31 6.03
N GLU A 115 2.69 5.35 4.70
CA GLU A 115 2.99 4.18 3.90
C GLU A 115 3.71 4.53 2.59
N PHE A 116 4.76 3.76 2.31
CA PHE A 116 5.42 3.70 1.01
C PHE A 116 6.19 2.39 0.90
N GLY A 117 6.62 2.04 -0.31
CA GLY A 117 7.47 0.88 -0.53
C GLY A 117 7.17 0.17 -1.85
N PRO A 118 8.18 -0.38 -2.54
CA PRO A 118 7.96 -1.20 -3.73
C PRO A 118 7.42 -2.59 -3.40
N VAL A 119 6.62 -3.18 -4.29
CA VAL A 119 6.28 -4.61 -4.33
C VAL A 119 7.45 -5.37 -4.92
N TYR A 120 7.83 -6.54 -4.43
CA TYR A 120 8.97 -7.29 -4.96
C TYR A 120 8.54 -8.53 -5.75
N ALA A 121 9.24 -8.80 -6.85
CA ALA A 121 9.09 -10.01 -7.63
C ALA A 121 9.80 -11.19 -6.94
N SER A 122 9.38 -12.39 -7.27
CA SER A 122 9.93 -13.67 -6.84
C SER A 122 10.41 -14.50 -8.03
N PRO A 123 11.19 -15.58 -7.83
CA PRO A 123 11.56 -16.49 -8.92
C PRO A 123 10.37 -17.04 -9.72
N SER A 124 9.19 -17.13 -9.11
CA SER A 124 7.96 -17.59 -9.77
C SER A 124 7.36 -16.56 -10.75
N ASP A 125 7.82 -15.31 -10.72
CA ASP A 125 7.36 -14.22 -11.59
C ASP A 125 8.07 -14.18 -12.95
N GLY A 126 9.16 -14.95 -13.12
CA GLY A 126 9.92 -15.01 -14.36
C GLY A 126 11.41 -14.76 -14.15
N SER A 127 12.21 -14.99 -15.19
CA SER A 127 13.68 -14.97 -15.12
C SER A 127 14.29 -13.61 -14.76
N ASP A 128 13.58 -12.51 -14.98
CA ASP A 128 14.08 -11.15 -14.73
C ASP A 128 13.71 -10.60 -13.33
N TRP A 129 13.19 -11.44 -12.42
CA TRP A 129 12.73 -11.02 -11.09
C TRP A 129 13.81 -10.27 -10.28
N GLU A 130 15.09 -10.66 -10.40
CA GLU A 130 16.21 -9.98 -9.72
C GLU A 130 16.39 -8.55 -10.22
N LYS A 131 16.45 -8.37 -11.55
CA LYS A 131 16.59 -7.04 -12.17
C LYS A 131 15.39 -6.14 -11.86
N ILE A 132 14.18 -6.70 -11.81
CA ILE A 132 12.98 -5.98 -11.38
C ILE A 132 13.17 -5.47 -9.95
N ASN A 133 13.64 -6.33 -9.04
CA ASN A 133 13.86 -5.94 -7.65
C ASN A 133 15.00 -4.93 -7.49
N GLU A 134 16.10 -5.05 -8.24
CA GLU A 134 17.19 -4.08 -8.27
C GLU A 134 16.67 -2.67 -8.60
N ARG A 135 15.90 -2.53 -9.69
CA ARG A 135 15.27 -1.26 -10.07
C ARG A 135 14.36 -0.72 -8.97
N ARG A 136 13.58 -1.58 -8.33
CA ARG A 136 12.69 -1.20 -7.23
C ARG A 136 13.46 -0.76 -5.97
N TYR A 137 14.62 -1.34 -5.70
CA TYR A 137 15.52 -0.82 -4.66
C TYR A 137 16.07 0.57 -5.01
N HIS A 138 16.30 0.88 -6.29
CA HIS A 138 16.67 2.23 -6.73
C HIS A 138 15.54 3.24 -6.53
N VAL A 139 14.30 2.87 -6.86
CA VAL A 139 13.11 3.71 -6.57
C VAL A 139 13.05 4.03 -5.08
N LEU A 140 13.20 3.02 -4.23
CA LEU A 140 13.20 3.18 -2.77
C LEU A 140 14.28 4.16 -2.31
N LYS A 141 15.52 4.03 -2.80
CA LYS A 141 16.63 4.94 -2.47
C LYS A 141 16.32 6.38 -2.85
N ASP A 142 15.80 6.60 -4.06
CA ASP A 142 15.48 7.95 -4.53
C ASP A 142 14.31 8.57 -3.73
N GLN A 143 13.31 7.78 -3.33
CA GLN A 143 12.25 8.26 -2.43
C GLN A 143 12.80 8.62 -1.03
N LEU A 144 13.66 7.79 -0.44
CA LEU A 144 14.29 8.08 0.86
C LEU A 144 15.14 9.36 0.81
N ALA A 145 15.89 9.57 -0.28
CA ALA A 145 16.66 10.81 -0.46
C ALA A 145 15.76 12.05 -0.55
N LEU A 146 14.59 11.94 -1.19
CA LEU A 146 13.58 13.00 -1.16
C LEU A 146 13.09 13.22 0.28
N TYR A 147 12.84 12.15 1.03
CA TYR A 147 12.32 12.27 2.39
C TYR A 147 13.32 12.98 3.32
N ASP A 148 14.62 12.74 3.16
CA ASP A 148 15.66 13.51 3.84
C ASP A 148 15.67 14.98 3.40
N GLN A 149 15.60 15.24 2.10
CA GLN A 149 15.59 16.61 1.57
C GLN A 149 14.43 17.44 2.14
N TYR A 150 13.25 16.84 2.30
CA TYR A 150 12.05 17.50 2.82
C TYR A 150 11.82 17.27 4.32
N GLN A 151 12.76 16.60 5.01
CA GLN A 151 12.75 16.37 6.46
C GLN A 151 11.44 15.72 6.95
N ILE A 152 10.96 14.70 6.24
CA ILE A 152 9.71 14.01 6.59
C ILE A 152 9.98 12.74 7.41
N SER A 153 9.08 12.43 8.33
CA SER A 153 9.05 11.12 9.00
C SER A 153 8.31 10.12 8.14
N TRP A 154 8.65 8.83 8.22
CA TRP A 154 8.03 7.81 7.37
C TRP A 154 7.89 6.45 8.06
N SER A 155 7.00 5.63 7.53
CA SER A 155 6.85 4.22 7.89
C SER A 155 6.80 3.37 6.62
N ILE A 156 7.71 2.41 6.52
CA ILE A 156 7.78 1.56 5.33
C ILE A 156 6.75 0.45 5.42
N TRP A 157 6.04 0.23 4.32
CA TRP A 157 5.13 -0.88 4.16
C TRP A 157 5.87 -2.08 3.55
N LEU A 158 6.11 -3.16 4.28
CA LEU A 158 5.77 -3.41 5.68
C LEU A 158 6.85 -4.22 6.38
N TYR A 159 6.68 -4.48 7.68
CA TYR A 159 7.63 -5.33 8.40
C TYR A 159 7.61 -6.79 7.92
N LYS A 160 6.44 -7.44 7.90
CA LYS A 160 6.33 -8.90 7.67
C LYS A 160 5.11 -9.29 6.82
N ASP A 161 5.33 -10.12 5.80
CA ASP A 161 4.26 -10.69 4.98
C ASP A 161 4.58 -12.13 4.49
N ILE A 162 3.92 -12.55 3.40
CA ILE A 162 4.08 -13.87 2.77
C ILE A 162 5.06 -13.88 1.57
N GLY A 163 5.79 -12.80 1.34
CA GLY A 163 6.82 -12.70 0.30
C GLY A 163 6.68 -11.52 -0.65
N PHE A 164 5.86 -10.51 -0.33
CA PHE A 164 5.44 -9.48 -1.29
C PHE A 164 6.23 -8.18 -1.19
N GLN A 165 6.06 -7.41 -0.11
CA GLN A 165 6.73 -6.14 0.18
C GLN A 165 7.64 -6.21 1.41
N GLY A 166 7.35 -7.12 2.34
CA GLY A 166 7.91 -7.15 3.69
C GLY A 166 9.45 -7.10 3.78
N MET A 167 9.95 -6.40 4.81
CA MET A 167 11.35 -6.47 5.26
C MET A 167 11.77 -7.89 5.62
N VAL A 168 10.84 -8.64 6.20
CA VAL A 168 10.90 -10.08 6.38
C VAL A 168 9.64 -10.73 5.82
N TYR A 169 9.70 -12.01 5.51
CA TYR A 169 8.54 -12.74 5.01
C TYR A 169 8.60 -14.22 5.39
N THR A 170 7.45 -14.89 5.44
CA THR A 170 7.40 -16.34 5.71
C THR A 170 8.25 -17.11 4.70
N SER A 171 9.05 -18.06 5.16
CA SER A 171 9.83 -18.91 4.26
C SER A 171 8.95 -19.57 3.21
N PRO A 172 9.35 -19.62 1.92
CA PRO A 172 8.62 -20.38 0.90
C PRO A 172 8.50 -21.87 1.21
N LYS A 173 9.32 -22.38 2.13
CA LYS A 173 9.30 -23.77 2.59
C LYS A 173 8.46 -23.98 3.87
N SER A 174 7.86 -22.92 4.40
CA SER A 174 7.09 -22.96 5.64
C SER A 174 5.80 -23.78 5.49
N PRO A 175 5.29 -24.37 6.58
CA PRO A 175 4.00 -25.07 6.59
C PRO A 175 2.86 -24.22 5.98
N TYR A 176 2.79 -22.93 6.34
CA TYR A 176 1.77 -22.03 5.80
C TYR A 176 1.84 -21.87 4.28
N ILE A 177 3.03 -21.55 3.74
CA ILE A 177 3.17 -21.38 2.28
C ILE A 177 2.90 -22.68 1.53
N LYS A 178 3.36 -23.82 2.05
CA LYS A 178 3.10 -25.13 1.41
C LYS A 178 1.61 -25.48 1.38
N LEU A 179 0.90 -25.25 2.48
CA LEU A 179 -0.54 -25.52 2.55
C LEU A 179 -1.31 -24.69 1.51
N PHE A 180 -0.92 -23.42 1.33
CA PHE A 180 -1.62 -22.48 0.46
C PHE A 180 -0.99 -22.32 -0.93
N GLU A 181 0.05 -23.07 -1.30
CA GLU A 181 0.84 -22.83 -2.53
C GLU A 181 -0.04 -22.81 -3.79
N SER A 182 -0.91 -23.81 -3.94
CA SER A 182 -1.82 -23.94 -5.08
C SER A 182 -2.86 -22.82 -5.07
N PHE A 183 -3.42 -22.48 -3.91
CA PHE A 183 -4.42 -21.44 -3.75
C PHE A 183 -3.83 -20.03 -4.00
N LEU A 184 -2.65 -19.73 -3.48
CA LEU A 184 -1.93 -18.47 -3.74
C LEU A 184 -1.57 -18.34 -5.22
N SER A 185 -1.13 -19.43 -5.86
CA SER A 185 -0.89 -19.46 -7.31
C SER A 185 -2.16 -19.18 -8.11
N LYS A 186 -3.31 -19.74 -7.68
CA LYS A 186 -4.62 -19.46 -8.25
C LYS A 186 -5.00 -17.98 -8.07
N LYS A 187 -4.88 -17.43 -6.86
CA LYS A 187 -5.17 -16.00 -6.59
C LYS A 187 -4.32 -15.07 -7.46
N LYS A 188 -3.03 -15.34 -7.55
CA LYS A 188 -2.09 -14.59 -8.39
C LYS A 188 -2.48 -14.63 -9.86
N ARG A 189 -2.76 -15.82 -10.40
CA ARG A 189 -3.23 -15.98 -11.79
C ARG A 189 -4.53 -15.22 -12.05
N LEU A 190 -5.47 -15.22 -11.11
CA LEU A 190 -6.76 -14.55 -11.24
C LEU A 190 -6.69 -13.03 -10.95
N ALA A 191 -5.56 -12.51 -10.45
CA ALA A 191 -5.37 -11.12 -10.07
C ALA A 191 -6.48 -10.59 -9.12
N VAL A 192 -6.88 -11.41 -8.16
CA VAL A 192 -8.00 -11.11 -7.23
C VAL A 192 -7.58 -10.22 -6.08
N ASP A 193 -6.31 -10.22 -5.70
CA ASP A 193 -5.77 -9.26 -4.73
C ASP A 193 -5.44 -7.96 -5.46
N SER A 194 -6.08 -6.84 -5.08
CA SER A 194 -5.93 -5.57 -5.82
C SER A 194 -4.51 -5.01 -5.77
N TRP A 195 -3.84 -5.21 -4.63
CA TRP A 195 -2.56 -4.61 -4.34
C TRP A 195 -1.42 -5.34 -5.05
N GLY A 196 -0.70 -4.63 -5.92
CA GLY A 196 0.46 -5.18 -6.64
C GLY A 196 0.13 -6.33 -7.60
N ALA A 197 -1.12 -6.48 -8.03
CA ALA A 197 -1.50 -7.52 -8.99
C ALA A 197 -0.94 -7.26 -10.39
N ASP A 198 -0.52 -8.34 -11.05
CA ASP A 198 -0.34 -8.41 -12.50
C ASP A 198 -1.62 -8.98 -13.13
N THR A 199 -2.28 -8.20 -13.99
CA THR A 199 -3.54 -8.60 -14.65
C THR A 199 -3.32 -9.25 -16.01
N THR A 200 -2.08 -9.38 -16.49
CA THR A 200 -1.76 -9.85 -17.85
C THR A 200 -2.45 -11.17 -18.20
N GLN A 201 -2.50 -12.13 -17.26
CA GLN A 201 -3.10 -13.45 -17.48
C GLN A 201 -4.63 -13.46 -17.59
N VAL A 202 -5.31 -12.45 -17.05
CA VAL A 202 -6.78 -12.35 -17.08
C VAL A 202 -7.29 -11.28 -18.02
N GLN A 203 -6.42 -10.40 -18.53
CA GLN A 203 -6.82 -9.20 -19.26
C GLN A 203 -7.75 -9.51 -20.45
N SER A 204 -7.49 -10.57 -21.20
CA SER A 204 -8.33 -10.98 -22.34
C SER A 204 -9.79 -11.30 -21.99
N ALA A 205 -10.06 -11.72 -20.74
CA ALA A 205 -11.43 -11.95 -20.26
C ALA A 205 -12.15 -10.65 -19.90
N PHE A 206 -11.40 -9.57 -19.62
CA PHE A 206 -11.93 -8.27 -19.22
C PHE A 206 -11.96 -7.26 -20.37
N ASP A 207 -11.12 -7.42 -21.40
CA ASP A 207 -11.05 -6.51 -22.53
C ASP A 207 -12.42 -6.21 -23.17
N PRO A 208 -13.32 -7.19 -23.42
CA PRO A 208 -14.60 -6.90 -24.06
C PRO A 208 -15.50 -5.97 -23.22
N ILE A 209 -15.54 -6.17 -21.90
CA ILE A 209 -16.36 -5.36 -21.00
C ILE A 209 -15.72 -3.99 -20.75
N GLU A 210 -14.40 -3.94 -20.62
CA GLU A 210 -13.66 -2.68 -20.48
C GLU A 210 -13.81 -1.80 -21.73
N GLN A 211 -13.77 -2.38 -22.93
CA GLN A 211 -14.01 -1.68 -24.20
C GLN A 211 -15.46 -1.19 -24.33
N LEU A 212 -16.44 -2.04 -24.00
CA LEU A 212 -17.85 -1.67 -24.01
C LEU A 212 -18.12 -0.46 -23.10
N ILE A 213 -17.63 -0.52 -21.86
CA ILE A 213 -17.80 0.56 -20.89
C ILE A 213 -17.08 1.83 -21.37
N SER A 214 -15.85 1.71 -21.86
CA SER A 214 -15.09 2.85 -22.35
C SER A 214 -15.78 3.55 -23.53
N LYS A 215 -16.49 2.79 -24.38
CA LYS A 215 -17.18 3.31 -25.57
C LYS A 215 -18.56 3.90 -25.24
N GLU A 216 -19.35 3.20 -24.43
CA GLU A 216 -20.78 3.52 -24.25
C GLU A 216 -21.07 4.29 -22.94
N VAL A 217 -20.17 4.26 -21.95
CA VAL A 217 -20.38 4.86 -20.62
C VAL A 217 -19.40 6.02 -20.40
N THR A 218 -19.63 7.14 -21.07
CA THR A 218 -18.69 8.29 -21.10
C THR A 218 -18.36 8.87 -19.72
N HIS A 219 -19.32 8.87 -18.79
CA HIS A 219 -19.13 9.39 -17.43
C HIS A 219 -18.23 8.50 -16.54
N ILE A 220 -17.85 7.29 -16.98
CA ILE A 220 -16.95 6.42 -16.19
C ILE A 220 -15.60 7.09 -15.91
N THR A 221 -15.16 7.97 -16.81
CA THR A 221 -13.89 8.72 -16.70
C THR A 221 -13.91 9.78 -15.59
N GLN A 222 -15.10 10.15 -15.10
CA GLN A 222 -15.28 11.10 -13.99
C GLN A 222 -15.57 10.39 -12.67
N ARG A 223 -15.67 9.05 -12.67
CA ARG A 223 -16.00 8.29 -11.48
C ARG A 223 -14.87 8.42 -10.46
N TYR A 224 -15.25 8.69 -9.21
CA TYR A 224 -14.31 8.72 -8.11
C TYR A 224 -13.77 7.30 -7.79
N PRO A 225 -12.47 7.15 -7.48
CA PRO A 225 -11.43 8.19 -7.43
C PRO A 225 -10.92 8.58 -8.84
N PRO A 226 -10.62 9.87 -9.08
CA PRO A 226 -10.31 10.38 -10.43
C PRO A 226 -8.98 9.85 -11.00
N THR A 227 -8.17 9.19 -10.18
CA THR A 227 -6.92 8.54 -10.59
C THR A 227 -7.15 7.16 -11.21
N TRP A 228 -8.36 6.61 -11.13
CA TRP A 228 -8.68 5.29 -11.67
C TRP A 228 -9.09 5.35 -13.14
N LYS A 229 -8.73 4.29 -13.86
CA LYS A 229 -9.19 4.02 -15.21
C LYS A 229 -10.28 2.95 -15.19
N VAL A 230 -10.96 2.76 -16.32
CA VAL A 230 -12.04 1.78 -16.50
C VAL A 230 -11.63 0.39 -15.99
N ASN A 231 -10.43 -0.07 -16.37
CA ASN A 231 -9.90 -1.37 -15.95
C ASN A 231 -9.82 -1.54 -14.42
N LYS A 232 -9.51 -0.47 -13.68
CA LYS A 232 -9.44 -0.52 -12.21
C LYS A 232 -10.84 -0.50 -11.59
N HIS A 233 -11.78 0.27 -12.13
CA HIS A 233 -13.18 0.23 -11.67
C HIS A 233 -13.83 -1.14 -11.90
N VAL A 234 -13.68 -1.71 -13.11
CA VAL A 234 -14.19 -3.04 -13.44
C VAL A 234 -13.48 -4.10 -12.60
N GLY A 235 -12.15 -4.05 -12.53
CA GLY A 235 -11.34 -4.96 -11.74
C GLY A 235 -11.71 -4.96 -10.25
N ARG A 236 -11.99 -3.78 -9.67
CA ARG A 236 -12.40 -3.67 -8.27
C ARG A 236 -13.70 -4.44 -8.02
N LEU A 237 -14.73 -4.21 -8.83
CA LEU A 237 -16.04 -4.83 -8.63
C LEU A 237 -16.02 -6.34 -8.89
N VAL A 238 -15.32 -6.77 -9.93
CA VAL A 238 -15.38 -8.17 -10.36
C VAL A 238 -14.27 -9.00 -9.73
N ARG A 239 -12.99 -8.66 -9.92
CA ARG A 239 -11.88 -9.48 -9.42
C ARG A 239 -11.66 -9.29 -7.93
N ASN A 240 -11.65 -8.04 -7.47
CA ASN A 240 -11.21 -7.72 -6.11
C ASN A 240 -12.33 -7.73 -5.06
N ILE A 241 -13.59 -7.80 -5.49
CA ILE A 241 -14.76 -7.98 -4.61
C ILE A 241 -15.37 -9.34 -4.94
N LEU A 242 -16.15 -9.46 -6.02
CA LEU A 242 -16.94 -10.66 -6.30
C LEU A 242 -16.10 -11.95 -6.30
N ILE A 243 -15.08 -12.06 -7.17
CA ILE A 243 -14.28 -13.30 -7.26
C ILE A 243 -13.49 -13.53 -5.97
N SER A 244 -12.95 -12.47 -5.36
CA SER A 244 -12.20 -12.57 -4.10
C SER A 244 -13.07 -13.11 -2.95
N GLU A 245 -14.29 -12.61 -2.82
CA GLU A 245 -15.27 -13.07 -1.82
C GLU A 245 -15.65 -14.53 -2.05
N GLU A 246 -15.92 -14.93 -3.30
CA GLU A 246 -16.25 -16.32 -3.65
C GLU A 246 -15.09 -17.31 -3.45
N LEU A 247 -13.84 -16.82 -3.39
CA LEU A 247 -12.68 -17.64 -3.04
C LEU A 247 -12.49 -17.80 -1.52
N THR A 248 -13.24 -17.06 -0.69
CA THR A 248 -13.11 -17.12 0.78
C THR A 248 -13.49 -18.48 1.36
N PRO A 249 -14.60 -19.14 0.95
CA PRO A 249 -14.92 -20.50 1.41
C PRO A 249 -13.84 -21.51 1.05
N GLU A 250 -13.25 -21.40 -0.14
CA GLU A 250 -12.14 -22.26 -0.57
C GLU A 250 -10.87 -21.99 0.26
N TYR A 251 -10.55 -20.74 0.58
CA TYR A 251 -9.47 -20.43 1.53
C TYR A 251 -9.72 -21.10 2.89
N ALA A 252 -10.93 -20.94 3.43
CA ALA A 252 -11.32 -21.48 4.72
C ALA A 252 -11.25 -23.02 4.75
N SER A 253 -11.62 -23.70 3.65
CA SER A 253 -11.63 -25.16 3.60
C SER A 253 -10.24 -25.79 3.75
N HIS A 254 -9.16 -25.04 3.49
CA HIS A 254 -7.79 -25.54 3.71
C HIS A 254 -7.48 -25.79 5.20
N PHE A 255 -8.27 -25.21 6.11
CA PHE A 255 -8.14 -25.41 7.55
C PHE A 255 -9.03 -26.54 8.08
N GLU A 256 -9.90 -27.12 7.27
CA GLU A 256 -10.81 -28.19 7.71
C GLU A 256 -10.04 -29.44 8.15
N GLY A 257 -10.41 -29.98 9.31
CA GLY A 257 -9.78 -31.18 9.87
C GLY A 257 -8.42 -30.94 10.52
N LEU A 258 -7.87 -29.72 10.48
CA LEU A 258 -6.64 -29.38 11.20
C LEU A 258 -6.88 -29.34 12.71
N SER A 259 -5.95 -29.91 13.47
CA SER A 259 -5.93 -29.82 14.93
C SER A 259 -5.41 -28.46 15.39
N LEU A 260 -5.59 -28.13 16.67
CA LEU A 260 -4.97 -26.93 17.26
C LEU A 260 -3.44 -26.94 17.11
N GLN A 261 -2.81 -28.11 17.17
CA GLN A 261 -1.37 -28.23 16.97
C GLN A 261 -0.96 -27.91 15.54
N ASP A 262 -1.73 -28.35 14.54
CA ASP A 262 -1.48 -28.01 13.13
C ASP A 262 -1.63 -26.49 12.91
N LEU A 263 -2.67 -25.88 13.51
CA LEU A 263 -2.89 -24.43 13.44
C LEU A 263 -1.74 -23.66 14.11
N ASP A 264 -1.23 -24.12 15.25
CA ASP A 264 -0.05 -23.54 15.91
C ASP A 264 1.20 -23.67 15.04
N GLU A 265 1.39 -24.79 14.33
CA GLU A 265 2.49 -24.98 13.39
C GLU A 265 2.37 -24.03 12.17
N LEU A 266 1.17 -23.85 11.63
CA LEU A 266 0.93 -22.86 10.57
C LEU A 266 1.25 -21.45 11.06
N ALA A 267 0.72 -21.03 12.22
CA ALA A 267 0.99 -19.73 12.82
C ALA A 267 2.49 -19.53 13.11
N ALA A 268 3.19 -20.59 13.54
CA ALA A 268 4.63 -20.57 13.79
C ALA A 268 5.45 -20.22 12.54
N SER A 269 4.91 -20.38 11.33
CA SER A 269 5.54 -19.92 10.08
C SER A 269 5.88 -18.43 10.09
N PHE A 270 5.14 -17.63 10.87
CA PHE A 270 5.33 -16.18 11.00
C PHE A 270 6.26 -15.77 12.16
N LYS A 271 6.80 -16.72 12.94
CA LYS A 271 7.82 -16.41 13.95
C LYS A 271 9.07 -15.82 13.29
N PHE A 272 9.75 -14.91 13.98
CA PHE A 272 10.87 -14.15 13.39
C PHE A 272 12.01 -15.08 12.93
N GLU A 273 12.35 -16.07 13.73
CA GLU A 273 13.35 -17.10 13.46
C GLU A 273 13.01 -18.01 12.25
N ASN A 274 11.74 -18.05 11.86
CA ASN A 274 11.24 -18.85 10.73
C ASN A 274 11.04 -18.01 9.45
N CYS A 275 11.19 -16.69 9.54
CA CYS A 275 11.06 -15.77 8.42
C CYS A 275 12.40 -15.60 7.68
N VAL A 276 12.30 -15.27 6.39
CA VAL A 276 13.42 -14.90 5.54
C VAL A 276 13.52 -13.38 5.50
N GLN A 277 14.75 -12.86 5.50
CA GLN A 277 14.98 -11.42 5.34
C GLN A 277 15.05 -11.03 3.85
N ARG A 278 14.42 -9.91 3.51
CA ARG A 278 14.60 -9.28 2.20
C ARG A 278 15.88 -8.45 2.20
N LEU A 279 17.01 -9.11 1.89
CA LEU A 279 18.34 -8.51 2.04
C LEU A 279 18.52 -7.20 1.28
N GLY A 280 18.01 -7.08 0.06
CA GLY A 280 18.12 -5.85 -0.74
C GLY A 280 17.41 -4.66 -0.10
N LEU A 281 16.14 -4.82 0.27
CA LEU A 281 15.34 -3.81 0.99
C LEU A 281 16.03 -3.43 2.31
N ASN A 282 16.38 -4.43 3.12
CA ASN A 282 16.96 -4.20 4.44
C ASN A 282 18.35 -3.55 4.34
N LYS A 283 19.09 -3.78 3.25
CA LYS A 283 20.34 -3.07 3.00
C LYS A 283 20.08 -1.59 2.72
N VAL A 284 19.12 -1.26 1.85
CA VAL A 284 18.77 0.14 1.56
C VAL A 284 18.38 0.90 2.84
N LEU A 285 17.53 0.30 3.68
CA LEU A 285 17.10 0.93 4.93
C LEU A 285 18.25 1.09 5.94
N ARG A 286 19.15 0.11 6.05
CA ARG A 286 20.33 0.21 6.91
C ARG A 286 21.30 1.28 6.41
N ASP A 287 21.56 1.32 5.10
CA ASP A 287 22.43 2.33 4.51
C ASP A 287 21.89 3.74 4.78
N HIS A 288 20.57 3.94 4.68
CA HIS A 288 19.88 5.21 4.93
C HIS A 288 19.94 5.63 6.41
N ALA A 289 19.71 4.70 7.34
CA ALA A 289 19.72 4.99 8.79
C ALA A 289 21.11 5.37 9.35
N HIS A 290 22.19 5.18 8.58
CA HIS A 290 23.55 5.53 8.95
C HIS A 290 24.07 6.83 8.28
N LEU A 291 23.19 7.56 7.59
CA LEU A 291 23.49 8.88 7.02
C LEU A 291 23.35 10.02 8.05
#